data_AF-A0ABD6BXM1-F1
#
_entry.id   AF-A0ABD6BXM1-F1
#
_cell.length_a   1.000
_cell.length_b   1.000
_cell.length_c   1.000
_cell.angle_alpha   90.00
_cell.angle_beta   90.00
_cell.angle_gamma   90.00
#
_symmetry.space_group_name_H-M   'P 1'
#
loop_
_entity.id
_entity.type
_entity.pdbx_description
1 polymer ?
#
loop_
_entity_poly.entity_id
_entity_poly.type
_entity_poly.pdbx_seq_one_letter_code
_entity_poly.pdbx_strand_id
1 'polypeptide(L)'
;MSEVPIQALQEAISTRFKEGDITAEDLPPEMEGTEFVNRDIRLPKKCPVSRCRAPVRDSEIDRSAEQIHTLCEGRRKGTHEASEDLSKWTYYPLDWQNVLQVVSEALDRTLRSVTQDSLPRFVEGRTDDGIRIVILGGVRDVERVTMEVFAESLKNDTKTLLLVLDETIEPYLEVQSLFATGSLVYTAPFSMLEDSAEYISKPVETMSSIQELEERILEDHLDSETHHVVKKVNSNPRYILTELNHMRLLRKNKELPRSSGTRLEEVGHAALSTIASTYPDAGGESDRGKNLPDILFKLPQISDPDGKYDPVLGIVDAKSGDDANFGSEPIDGKHDDYLSRARRQTDATQIAHVFIVNEIDGQQELDFYDRIKKEYEKSDNDECMVVFYADALSLLLDALLTVTTRNEIQLVGGDFGQVLYPLFVSEPFNETDVSSVTRDVAQNQPVYDQEYASRDRLLVITTDVVKQRIWRYVEASGEMESDLEAYFEDQSILSGGY
;
A
#
# COMPACT_ATOMS: atom_id res chain seq x y z
N MET A 1 -17.84 7.48 -20.81
CA MET A 1 -18.33 8.33 -19.72
C MET A 1 -18.09 9.79 -20.08
N SER A 2 -18.90 10.72 -19.61
CA SER A 2 -18.59 12.15 -19.81
C SER A 2 -17.30 12.50 -19.06
N GLU A 3 -16.37 13.21 -19.69
CA GLU A 3 -15.14 13.73 -19.05
C GLU A 3 -15.52 14.81 -18.03
N VAL A 4 -15.91 14.40 -16.82
CA VAL A 4 -16.06 15.28 -15.67
C VAL A 4 -14.71 15.30 -14.94
N PRO A 5 -14.11 16.47 -14.70
CA PRO A 5 -12.86 16.57 -13.94
C PRO A 5 -13.02 15.94 -12.55
N ILE A 6 -12.01 15.22 -12.05
CA ILE A 6 -12.07 14.59 -10.71
C ILE A 6 -12.28 15.66 -9.63
N GLN A 7 -11.76 16.86 -9.82
CA GLN A 7 -11.98 18.00 -8.92
C GLN A 7 -13.48 18.36 -8.78
N ALA A 8 -14.24 18.39 -9.88
CA ALA A 8 -15.68 18.68 -9.83
C ALA A 8 -16.43 17.56 -9.09
N LEU A 9 -16.06 16.30 -9.32
CA LEU A 9 -16.62 15.16 -8.59
C LEU A 9 -16.33 15.25 -7.09
N GLN A 10 -15.10 15.63 -6.73
CA GLN A 10 -14.66 15.80 -5.36
C GLN A 10 -15.41 16.92 -4.62
N GLU A 11 -15.65 18.06 -5.28
CA GLU A 11 -16.45 19.16 -4.75
C GLU A 11 -17.89 18.71 -4.46
N ALA A 12 -18.53 18.02 -5.39
CA ALA A 12 -19.88 17.50 -5.20
C ALA A 12 -19.95 16.45 -4.07
N ILE A 13 -18.96 15.56 -3.97
CA ILE A 13 -18.84 14.60 -2.87
C ILE A 13 -18.71 15.35 -1.53
N SER A 14 -17.82 16.33 -1.44
CA SER A 14 -17.61 17.17 -0.26
C SER A 14 -18.92 17.83 0.20
N THR A 15 -19.64 18.48 -0.70
CA THR A 15 -20.94 19.10 -0.42
C THR A 15 -21.95 18.07 0.07
N ARG A 16 -22.04 16.91 -0.61
CA ARG A 16 -22.95 15.83 -0.24
C ARG A 16 -22.74 15.35 1.20
N PHE A 17 -21.48 15.18 1.62
CA PHE A 17 -21.15 14.69 2.95
C PHE A 17 -21.23 15.77 4.04
N LYS A 18 -20.88 17.04 3.74
CA LYS A 18 -20.90 18.15 4.71
C LYS A 18 -22.30 18.73 4.93
N GLU A 19 -23.04 18.93 3.84
CA GLU A 19 -24.26 19.73 3.83
C GLU A 19 -25.52 18.90 3.55
N GLY A 20 -25.35 17.70 3.01
CA GLY A 20 -26.45 16.79 2.71
C GLY A 20 -26.88 16.90 1.25
N ASP A 21 -28.10 17.35 0.97
CA ASP A 21 -28.58 17.36 -0.41
C ASP A 21 -27.94 18.50 -1.20
N ILE A 22 -27.36 18.20 -2.38
CA ILE A 22 -26.73 19.18 -3.26
C ILE A 22 -27.83 19.99 -3.97
N THR A 23 -27.77 21.32 -3.92
CA THR A 23 -28.68 22.20 -4.67
C THR A 23 -28.07 22.66 -5.99
N ALA A 24 -28.83 23.39 -6.81
CA ALA A 24 -28.31 23.96 -8.07
C ALA A 24 -27.16 24.97 -7.85
N GLU A 25 -27.15 25.66 -6.71
CA GLU A 25 -26.09 26.63 -6.38
C GLU A 25 -24.79 25.94 -5.96
N ASP A 26 -24.88 24.72 -5.41
CA ASP A 26 -23.75 23.97 -4.86
C ASP A 26 -23.20 22.91 -5.84
N LEU A 27 -23.90 22.67 -6.95
CA LEU A 27 -23.48 21.71 -7.98
C LEU A 27 -22.43 22.34 -8.89
N PRO A 28 -21.24 21.73 -9.04
CA PRO A 28 -20.26 22.19 -10.02
C PRO A 28 -20.86 22.19 -11.44
N PRO A 29 -20.70 23.28 -12.23
CA PRO A 29 -21.30 23.39 -13.56
C PRO A 29 -20.97 22.22 -14.51
N GLU A 30 -19.79 21.65 -14.36
CA GLU A 30 -19.28 20.51 -15.12
C GLU A 30 -20.08 19.22 -14.86
N MET A 31 -20.79 19.14 -13.73
CA MET A 31 -21.60 17.97 -13.37
C MET A 31 -23.04 18.07 -13.87
N GLU A 32 -23.53 19.26 -14.25
CA GLU A 32 -24.92 19.42 -14.66
C GLU A 32 -25.26 18.61 -15.92
N GLY A 33 -26.28 17.74 -15.83
CA GLY A 33 -26.73 16.90 -16.95
C GLY A 33 -25.83 15.71 -17.25
N THR A 34 -24.88 15.40 -16.38
CA THR A 34 -24.01 14.22 -16.48
C THR A 34 -24.65 12.97 -15.86
N GLU A 35 -24.05 11.81 -16.07
CA GLU A 35 -24.50 10.54 -15.47
C GLU A 35 -24.26 10.48 -13.95
N PHE A 36 -23.46 11.39 -13.40
CA PHE A 36 -23.10 11.39 -11.98
C PHE A 36 -24.16 12.01 -11.07
N VAL A 37 -25.10 12.77 -11.62
CA VAL A 37 -26.15 13.43 -10.83
C VAL A 37 -27.52 13.27 -11.49
N ASN A 38 -28.50 12.95 -10.68
CA ASN A 38 -29.89 12.89 -11.12
C ASN A 38 -30.62 14.14 -10.64
N ARG A 39 -31.32 14.85 -11.55
CA ARG A 39 -32.16 15.98 -11.15
C ARG A 39 -33.41 15.47 -10.42
N ASP A 40 -33.57 15.85 -9.17
CA ASP A 40 -34.67 15.43 -8.29
C ASP A 40 -35.41 16.64 -7.73
N ILE A 41 -36.71 16.78 -8.03
CA ILE A 41 -37.53 17.86 -7.50
C ILE A 41 -38.30 17.34 -6.29
N ARG A 42 -37.93 17.82 -5.10
CA ARG A 42 -38.55 17.39 -3.84
C ARG A 42 -39.51 18.46 -3.34
N LEU A 43 -40.80 18.17 -3.42
CA LEU A 43 -41.83 19.14 -3.03
C LEU A 43 -41.84 19.39 -1.51
N PRO A 44 -42.11 20.64 -1.06
CA PRO A 44 -42.22 20.99 0.35
C PRO A 44 -43.25 20.13 1.08
N LYS A 45 -42.84 19.51 2.19
CA LYS A 45 -43.78 18.85 3.11
C LYS A 45 -44.49 19.83 4.04
N LYS A 46 -43.97 21.06 4.18
CA LYS A 46 -44.50 22.13 5.05
C LYS A 46 -44.68 23.41 4.25
N CYS A 47 -45.72 24.15 4.60
CA CYS A 47 -46.06 25.41 3.96
C CYS A 47 -44.86 26.38 4.01
N PRO A 48 -44.39 26.90 2.87
CA PRO A 48 -43.21 27.77 2.83
C PRO A 48 -43.47 29.20 3.33
N VAL A 49 -44.75 29.62 3.42
CA VAL A 49 -45.13 30.94 3.94
C VAL A 49 -44.58 31.16 5.35
N SER A 50 -43.82 32.25 5.54
CA SER A 50 -43.26 32.61 6.85
C SER A 50 -44.34 32.60 7.94
N ARG A 51 -44.10 31.86 9.02
CA ARG A 51 -45.01 31.61 10.18
C ARG A 51 -46.14 30.59 9.96
N CYS A 52 -46.33 30.05 8.76
CA CYS A 52 -47.16 28.88 8.55
C CYS A 52 -46.30 27.61 8.65
N ARG A 53 -46.60 26.72 9.62
CA ARG A 53 -45.95 25.40 9.73
C ARG A 53 -46.93 24.26 9.44
N ALA A 54 -48.03 24.54 8.74
CA ALA A 54 -49.01 23.53 8.36
C ALA A 54 -48.41 22.59 7.29
N PRO A 55 -48.81 21.31 7.26
CA PRO A 55 -48.45 20.43 6.15
C PRO A 55 -49.05 20.95 4.85
N VAL A 56 -48.33 20.78 3.75
CA VAL A 56 -48.83 21.07 2.40
C VAL A 56 -49.89 20.03 2.06
N ARG A 57 -51.04 20.48 1.52
CA ARG A 57 -52.13 19.62 1.07
C ARG A 57 -52.03 19.29 -0.41
N ASP A 58 -51.64 20.28 -1.20
CA ASP A 58 -51.50 20.16 -2.64
C ASP A 58 -50.30 20.97 -3.11
N SER A 59 -49.66 20.50 -4.16
CA SER A 59 -48.48 21.11 -4.74
C SER A 59 -48.43 20.83 -6.23
N GLU A 60 -48.33 21.89 -7.03
CA GLU A 60 -48.27 21.84 -8.49
C GLU A 60 -46.96 22.47 -8.97
N ILE A 61 -46.33 21.85 -9.97
CA ILE A 61 -45.11 22.36 -10.59
C ILE A 61 -45.50 23.04 -11.90
N ASP A 62 -45.32 24.37 -11.97
CA ASP A 62 -45.39 25.09 -13.24
C ASP A 62 -43.99 25.15 -13.86
N ARG A 63 -43.74 24.25 -14.81
CA ARG A 63 -42.46 24.20 -15.55
C ARG A 63 -42.26 25.37 -16.49
N SER A 64 -43.32 26.07 -16.90
CA SER A 64 -43.22 27.20 -17.82
C SER A 64 -42.81 28.49 -17.10
N ALA A 65 -43.22 28.64 -15.85
CA ALA A 65 -42.86 29.75 -14.98
C ALA A 65 -41.69 29.43 -14.03
N GLU A 66 -41.16 28.21 -14.06
CA GLU A 66 -40.14 27.69 -13.14
C GLU A 66 -40.52 27.86 -11.66
N GLN A 67 -41.78 27.56 -11.33
CA GLN A 67 -42.31 27.75 -9.98
C GLN A 67 -43.00 26.51 -9.42
N ILE A 68 -43.00 26.40 -8.10
CA ILE A 68 -43.83 25.47 -7.35
C ILE A 68 -44.93 26.25 -6.65
N HIS A 69 -46.16 25.88 -6.94
CA HIS A 69 -47.35 26.38 -6.25
C HIS A 69 -47.72 25.40 -5.14
N THR A 70 -47.89 25.90 -3.93
CA THR A 70 -48.23 25.09 -2.75
C THR A 70 -49.49 25.62 -2.10
N LEU A 71 -50.35 24.70 -1.66
CA LEU A 71 -51.58 25.01 -0.95
C LEU A 71 -51.59 24.31 0.41
N CYS A 72 -51.83 25.08 1.48
CA CYS A 72 -51.88 24.55 2.84
C CYS A 72 -53.07 25.10 3.62
N GLU A 73 -53.63 24.32 4.54
CA GLU A 73 -54.64 24.81 5.49
C GLU A 73 -53.95 25.26 6.79
N GLY A 74 -53.87 26.57 7.00
CA GLY A 74 -53.30 27.15 8.21
C GLY A 74 -54.12 26.81 9.46
N ARG A 75 -53.44 26.70 10.62
CA ARG A 75 -54.06 26.40 11.93
C ARG A 75 -55.17 27.38 12.36
N ARG A 76 -55.32 28.53 11.70
CA ARG A 76 -56.33 29.58 11.97
C ARG A 76 -57.41 29.70 10.88
N LYS A 77 -57.76 28.60 10.20
CA LYS A 77 -58.84 28.53 9.18
C LYS A 77 -58.63 29.43 7.94
N GLY A 78 -57.37 29.67 7.56
CA GLY A 78 -57.04 30.31 6.28
C GLY A 78 -56.34 29.31 5.37
N THR A 79 -56.78 29.22 4.12
CA THR A 79 -55.98 28.60 3.06
C THR A 79 -54.83 29.55 2.76
N HIS A 80 -53.60 29.04 2.76
CA HIS A 80 -52.46 29.79 2.27
C HIS A 80 -52.00 29.18 0.96
N GLU A 81 -51.78 30.06 -0.01
CA GLU A 81 -51.16 29.78 -1.28
C GLU A 81 -49.78 30.43 -1.29
N ALA A 82 -48.78 29.71 -1.77
CA ALA A 82 -47.44 30.25 -1.98
C ALA A 82 -46.85 29.73 -3.27
N SER A 83 -46.17 30.62 -3.98
CA SER A 83 -45.34 30.31 -5.14
C SER A 83 -43.89 30.51 -4.75
N GLU A 84 -43.07 29.49 -4.94
CA GLU A 84 -41.63 29.58 -4.77
C GLU A 84 -40.92 29.17 -6.05
N ASP A 85 -39.69 29.67 -6.20
CA ASP A 85 -38.80 29.29 -7.28
C ASP A 85 -38.51 27.78 -7.23
N LEU A 86 -38.62 27.10 -8.37
CA LEU A 86 -38.37 25.66 -8.52
C LEU A 86 -36.92 25.29 -8.18
N SER A 87 -35.96 26.19 -8.38
CA SER A 87 -34.53 25.98 -8.07
C SER A 87 -34.31 25.64 -6.59
N LYS A 88 -35.06 26.25 -5.66
CA LYS A 88 -34.97 26.02 -4.20
C LYS A 88 -35.33 24.61 -3.76
N TRP A 89 -36.05 23.88 -4.62
CA TRP A 89 -36.57 22.54 -4.35
C TRP A 89 -36.02 21.52 -5.37
N THR A 90 -35.05 21.94 -6.18
CA THR A 90 -34.32 21.08 -7.10
C THR A 90 -33.02 20.65 -6.44
N TYR A 91 -32.85 19.34 -6.31
CA TYR A 91 -31.70 18.70 -5.71
C TYR A 91 -31.01 17.79 -6.73
N TYR A 92 -29.72 17.55 -6.51
CA TYR A 92 -28.88 16.74 -7.39
C TYR A 92 -28.23 15.61 -6.58
N PRO A 93 -28.98 14.55 -6.21
CA PRO A 93 -28.38 13.36 -5.64
C PRO A 93 -27.30 12.77 -6.56
N LEU A 94 -26.15 12.47 -5.95
CA LEU A 94 -25.07 11.75 -6.60
C LEU A 94 -25.48 10.31 -6.90
N ASP A 95 -25.15 9.87 -8.11
CA ASP A 95 -25.21 8.47 -8.51
C ASP A 95 -23.92 7.76 -8.10
N TRP A 96 -23.94 7.17 -6.90
CA TRP A 96 -22.78 6.47 -6.34
C TRP A 96 -22.31 5.28 -7.17
N GLN A 97 -23.18 4.69 -7.98
CA GLN A 97 -22.78 3.63 -8.91
C GLN A 97 -21.80 4.19 -9.94
N ASN A 98 -22.16 5.32 -10.56
CA ASN A 98 -21.31 5.95 -11.58
C ASN A 98 -20.05 6.57 -10.97
N VAL A 99 -20.14 7.14 -9.77
CA VAL A 99 -18.97 7.63 -9.02
C VAL A 99 -17.96 6.50 -8.79
N LEU A 100 -18.38 5.38 -8.21
CA LEU A 100 -17.48 4.26 -7.93
C LEU A 100 -17.03 3.53 -9.21
N GLN A 101 -17.80 3.61 -10.29
CA GLN A 101 -17.39 3.07 -11.59
C GLN A 101 -16.16 3.81 -12.11
N VAL A 102 -16.13 5.15 -12.04
CA VAL A 102 -14.94 5.95 -12.40
C VAL A 102 -13.74 5.57 -11.56
N VAL A 103 -13.93 5.41 -10.24
CA VAL A 103 -12.85 4.98 -9.34
C VAL A 103 -12.32 3.60 -9.75
N SER A 104 -13.21 2.65 -10.00
CA SER A 104 -12.83 1.29 -10.38
C SER A 104 -12.09 1.25 -11.72
N GLU A 105 -12.54 2.03 -12.70
CA GLU A 105 -11.90 2.15 -14.02
C GLU A 105 -10.52 2.80 -13.93
N ALA A 106 -10.33 3.81 -13.07
CA ALA A 106 -9.02 4.42 -12.83
C ALA A 106 -8.00 3.43 -12.23
N LEU A 107 -8.48 2.33 -11.64
CA LEU A 107 -7.66 1.25 -11.07
C LEU A 107 -7.55 0.04 -11.98
N ASP A 108 -8.10 0.10 -13.20
CA ASP A 108 -8.23 -1.02 -14.15
C ASP A 108 -8.93 -2.26 -13.55
N ARG A 109 -9.98 -2.02 -12.75
CA ARG A 109 -10.76 -3.08 -12.08
C ARG A 109 -12.24 -2.99 -12.41
N THR A 110 -12.93 -4.13 -12.34
CA THR A 110 -14.37 -4.21 -12.60
C THR A 110 -15.15 -4.09 -11.29
N LEU A 111 -16.07 -3.11 -11.23
CA LEU A 111 -16.95 -2.90 -10.09
C LEU A 111 -18.11 -3.91 -10.11
N ARG A 112 -18.24 -4.66 -9.02
CA ARG A 112 -19.26 -5.72 -8.87
C ARG A 112 -20.55 -5.21 -8.24
N SER A 113 -20.42 -4.40 -7.19
CA SER A 113 -21.57 -3.96 -6.39
C SER A 113 -21.28 -2.65 -5.66
N VAL A 114 -22.33 -1.86 -5.44
CA VAL A 114 -22.30 -0.64 -4.62
C VAL A 114 -23.38 -0.72 -3.55
N THR A 115 -23.03 -0.39 -2.32
CA THR A 115 -23.99 -0.27 -1.22
C THR A 115 -24.69 1.07 -1.33
N GLN A 116 -25.95 1.06 -1.78
CA GLN A 116 -26.77 2.26 -1.95
C GLN A 116 -27.51 2.63 -0.66
N ASP A 117 -26.81 3.28 0.28
CA ASP A 117 -27.48 3.92 1.41
C ASP A 117 -27.94 5.35 1.04
N SER A 118 -29.18 5.70 1.40
CA SER A 118 -29.79 6.99 1.03
C SER A 118 -29.12 8.22 1.67
N LEU A 119 -28.38 8.02 2.77
CA LEU A 119 -27.61 9.04 3.51
C LEU A 119 -26.33 8.37 4.06
N PRO A 120 -25.34 8.07 3.21
CA PRO A 120 -24.19 7.30 3.63
C PRO A 120 -23.30 8.14 4.57
N ARG A 121 -22.85 7.55 5.67
CA ARG A 121 -21.69 8.07 6.44
C ARG A 121 -20.39 7.90 5.66
N PHE A 122 -20.39 6.89 4.79
CA PHE A 122 -19.38 6.55 3.81
C PHE A 122 -20.07 5.78 2.70
N VAL A 123 -19.51 5.82 1.50
CA VAL A 123 -20.01 5.06 0.35
C VAL A 123 -19.06 3.91 0.13
N GLU A 124 -19.58 2.71 -0.13
CA GLU A 124 -18.75 1.55 -0.40
C GLU A 124 -19.14 0.82 -1.68
N GLY A 125 -18.12 0.33 -2.37
CA GLY A 125 -18.23 -0.59 -3.49
C GLY A 125 -17.32 -1.79 -3.30
N ARG A 126 -17.57 -2.84 -4.07
CA ARG A 126 -16.69 -4.01 -4.16
C ARG A 126 -16.37 -4.31 -5.61
N THR A 127 -15.11 -4.58 -5.90
CA THR A 127 -14.64 -5.08 -7.20
C THR A 127 -14.79 -6.60 -7.30
N ASP A 128 -14.65 -7.14 -8.50
CA ASP A 128 -14.75 -8.59 -8.75
C ASP A 128 -13.65 -9.42 -8.06
N ASP A 129 -12.45 -8.85 -7.94
CA ASP A 129 -11.29 -9.44 -7.25
C ASP A 129 -11.29 -9.20 -5.72
N GLY A 130 -12.42 -8.72 -5.19
CA GLY A 130 -12.68 -8.67 -3.75
C GLY A 130 -12.15 -7.44 -3.02
N ILE A 131 -11.66 -6.41 -3.72
CA ILE A 131 -11.27 -5.15 -3.08
C ILE A 131 -12.53 -4.35 -2.73
N ARG A 132 -12.58 -3.88 -1.49
CA ARG A 132 -13.56 -2.92 -1.01
C ARG A 132 -13.05 -1.50 -1.28
N ILE A 133 -13.82 -0.71 -2.02
CA ILE A 133 -13.53 0.70 -2.24
C ILE A 133 -14.46 1.49 -1.32
N VAL A 134 -13.91 2.36 -0.47
CA VAL A 134 -14.68 3.18 0.47
C VAL A 134 -14.37 4.65 0.23
N ILE A 135 -15.38 5.49 0.06
CA ILE A 135 -15.22 6.94 -0.07
C ILE A 135 -15.74 7.64 1.20
N LEU A 136 -14.90 8.49 1.79
CA LEU A 136 -15.21 9.36 2.93
C LEU A 136 -15.16 10.84 2.53
N GLY A 137 -16.30 11.53 2.57
CA GLY A 137 -16.38 12.95 2.18
C GLY A 137 -16.28 13.97 3.31
N GLY A 138 -15.59 13.66 4.41
CA GLY A 138 -15.46 14.58 5.55
C GLY A 138 -16.66 14.53 6.48
N VAL A 139 -16.67 13.53 7.37
CA VAL A 139 -17.79 13.25 8.26
C VAL A 139 -17.68 14.07 9.55
N ARG A 140 -18.83 14.48 10.13
CA ARG A 140 -18.87 14.76 11.57
C ARG A 140 -18.54 13.45 12.28
N ASP A 141 -17.42 13.38 12.99
CA ASP A 141 -16.88 12.18 13.65
C ASP A 141 -16.00 11.29 12.73
N VAL A 142 -14.97 11.92 12.13
CA VAL A 142 -13.92 11.28 11.32
C VAL A 142 -13.35 10.04 12.04
N GLU A 143 -12.97 10.17 13.30
CA GLU A 143 -12.40 9.06 14.08
C GLU A 143 -13.34 7.86 14.09
N ARG A 144 -14.60 8.01 14.52
CA ARG A 144 -15.53 6.88 14.65
C ARG A 144 -15.79 6.17 13.32
N VAL A 145 -15.99 6.92 12.24
CA VAL A 145 -16.31 6.31 10.92
C VAL A 145 -15.10 5.59 10.35
N THR A 146 -13.92 6.17 10.51
CA THR A 146 -12.67 5.54 10.06
C THR A 146 -12.37 4.28 10.87
N MET A 147 -12.57 4.34 12.19
CA MET A 147 -12.47 3.17 13.07
C MET A 147 -13.44 2.05 12.66
N GLU A 148 -14.66 2.40 12.24
CA GLU A 148 -15.65 1.43 11.74
C GLU A 148 -15.14 0.72 10.47
N VAL A 149 -14.60 1.48 9.51
CA VAL A 149 -14.02 0.93 8.27
C VAL A 149 -12.81 0.03 8.58
N PHE A 150 -11.90 0.47 9.44
CA PHE A 150 -10.71 -0.31 9.79
C PHE A 150 -11.06 -1.58 10.59
N ALA A 151 -11.96 -1.48 11.56
CA ALA A 151 -12.39 -2.63 12.34
C ALA A 151 -13.08 -3.68 11.48
N GLU A 152 -13.88 -3.26 10.49
CA GLU A 152 -14.50 -4.17 9.54
C GLU A 152 -13.47 -4.85 8.63
N SER A 153 -12.53 -4.07 8.10
CA SER A 153 -11.45 -4.56 7.23
C SER A 153 -10.58 -5.58 7.96
N LEU A 154 -10.22 -5.32 9.22
CA LEU A 154 -9.47 -6.23 10.08
C LEU A 154 -10.27 -7.48 10.45
N LYS A 155 -11.55 -7.32 10.79
CA LYS A 155 -12.40 -8.44 11.22
C LYS A 155 -12.69 -9.42 10.09
N ASN A 156 -12.88 -8.90 8.89
CA ASN A 156 -13.27 -9.68 7.71
C ASN A 156 -12.09 -9.96 6.78
N ASP A 157 -10.89 -9.51 7.13
CA ASP A 157 -9.67 -9.68 6.34
C ASP A 157 -9.85 -9.19 4.89
N THR A 158 -10.42 -7.99 4.75
CA THR A 158 -10.86 -7.43 3.47
C THR A 158 -9.96 -6.28 3.04
N LYS A 159 -9.28 -6.45 1.89
CA LYS A 159 -8.53 -5.39 1.20
C LYS A 159 -9.43 -4.18 0.98
N THR A 160 -9.05 -3.05 1.55
CA THR A 160 -9.85 -1.83 1.50
C THR A 160 -9.01 -0.67 0.98
N LEU A 161 -9.44 -0.09 -0.14
CA LEU A 161 -8.99 1.21 -0.60
C LEU A 161 -9.90 2.28 0.03
N LEU A 162 -9.33 3.10 0.93
CA LEU A 162 -10.03 4.19 1.58
C LEU A 162 -9.72 5.51 0.87
N LEU A 163 -10.66 5.99 0.07
CA LEU A 163 -10.56 7.28 -0.59
C LEU A 163 -11.12 8.39 0.30
N VAL A 164 -10.31 9.43 0.50
CA VAL A 164 -10.64 10.59 1.33
C VAL A 164 -10.51 11.87 0.52
N LEU A 165 -11.15 12.95 0.94
CA LEU A 165 -10.94 14.26 0.32
C LEU A 165 -9.55 14.79 0.70
N ASP A 166 -8.86 15.41 -0.25
CA ASP A 166 -7.51 15.96 -0.09
C ASP A 166 -7.33 16.79 1.19
N GLU A 167 -8.25 17.71 1.47
CA GLU A 167 -8.20 18.60 2.63
C GLU A 167 -8.28 17.87 3.99
N THR A 168 -8.57 16.58 3.99
CA THR A 168 -8.91 15.81 5.20
C THR A 168 -8.01 14.61 5.44
N ILE A 169 -6.99 14.37 4.61
CA ILE A 169 -6.18 13.16 4.66
C ILE A 169 -5.39 12.98 5.96
N GLU A 170 -4.77 14.05 6.49
CA GLU A 170 -3.97 14.00 7.72
C GLU A 170 -4.74 13.36 8.90
N PRO A 171 -5.95 13.83 9.28
CA PRO A 171 -6.76 13.18 10.30
C PRO A 171 -7.02 11.68 10.08
N TYR A 172 -7.21 11.24 8.83
CA TYR A 172 -7.45 9.82 8.52
C TYR A 172 -6.17 9.00 8.70
N LEU A 173 -5.01 9.53 8.30
CA LEU A 173 -3.71 8.89 8.50
C LEU A 173 -3.34 8.80 9.98
N GLU A 174 -3.62 9.85 10.77
CA GLU A 174 -3.45 9.83 12.23
C GLU A 174 -4.28 8.71 12.86
N VAL A 175 -5.56 8.59 12.49
CA VAL A 175 -6.40 7.49 12.99
C VAL A 175 -5.88 6.15 12.50
N GLN A 176 -5.46 6.03 11.24
CA GLN A 176 -4.91 4.78 10.70
C GLN A 176 -3.65 4.33 11.44
N SER A 177 -2.79 5.26 11.88
CA SER A 177 -1.59 4.92 12.67
C SER A 177 -1.95 4.23 14.00
N LEU A 178 -3.13 4.51 14.57
CA LEU A 178 -3.61 3.85 15.79
C LEU A 178 -4.04 2.40 15.55
N PHE A 179 -4.21 1.99 14.30
CA PHE A 179 -4.59 0.63 13.92
C PHE A 179 -3.45 -0.04 13.15
N ALA A 180 -3.06 -1.23 13.59
CA ALA A 180 -2.14 -2.10 12.85
C ALA A 180 -2.87 -2.76 11.65
N THR A 181 -3.41 -1.93 10.75
CA THR A 181 -4.12 -2.36 9.53
C THR A 181 -3.19 -3.05 8.53
N GLY A 182 -1.88 -2.79 8.59
CA GLY A 182 -0.88 -3.42 7.75
C GLY A 182 -1.14 -3.16 6.26
N SER A 183 -1.19 -4.21 5.47
CA SER A 183 -1.53 -4.20 4.05
C SER A 183 -3.04 -4.30 3.77
N LEU A 184 -3.92 -4.33 4.78
CA LEU A 184 -5.36 -4.50 4.53
C LEU A 184 -6.08 -3.21 4.19
N VAL A 185 -5.54 -2.06 4.57
CA VAL A 185 -6.16 -0.77 4.26
C VAL A 185 -5.14 0.21 3.69
N TYR A 186 -5.40 0.69 2.48
CA TYR A 186 -4.62 1.76 1.86
C TYR A 186 -5.48 3.02 1.76
N THR A 187 -5.06 4.11 2.39
CA THR A 187 -5.82 5.37 2.43
C THR A 187 -5.25 6.34 1.41
N ALA A 188 -6.01 6.84 0.45
CA ALA A 188 -5.52 7.76 -0.57
C ALA A 188 -6.46 8.97 -0.76
N PRO A 189 -5.93 10.16 -1.10
CA PRO A 189 -6.76 11.29 -1.50
C PRO A 189 -7.43 11.01 -2.85
N PHE A 190 -8.64 11.52 -3.01
CA PHE A 190 -9.48 11.31 -4.20
C PHE A 190 -8.84 11.87 -5.48
N SER A 191 -8.11 12.99 -5.38
CA SER A 191 -7.35 13.58 -6.49
C SER A 191 -6.31 12.64 -7.13
N MET A 192 -5.81 11.64 -6.39
CA MET A 192 -4.78 10.73 -6.90
C MET A 192 -5.26 9.83 -8.04
N LEU A 193 -6.57 9.74 -8.25
CA LEU A 193 -7.16 8.97 -9.36
C LEU A 193 -6.88 9.59 -10.74
N GLU A 194 -6.65 10.90 -10.82
CA GLU A 194 -6.39 11.60 -12.09
C GLU A 194 -4.88 11.73 -12.36
N ASP A 195 -4.15 12.33 -11.42
CA ASP A 195 -2.78 12.78 -11.66
C ASP A 195 -1.73 11.70 -11.43
N SER A 196 -2.05 10.62 -10.73
CA SER A 196 -1.07 9.56 -10.43
C SER A 196 -1.73 8.26 -9.98
N ALA A 197 -2.57 7.69 -10.86
CA ALA A 197 -3.25 6.42 -10.62
C ALA A 197 -2.28 5.28 -10.26
N GLU A 198 -1.05 5.30 -10.79
CA GLU A 198 0.02 4.34 -10.44
C GLU A 198 0.35 4.28 -8.94
N TYR A 199 0.19 5.39 -8.23
CA TYR A 199 0.43 5.45 -6.78
C TYR A 199 -0.69 4.81 -5.96
N ILE A 200 -1.84 4.54 -6.57
CA ILE A 200 -2.90 3.74 -5.96
C ILE A 200 -2.84 2.30 -6.47
N SER A 201 -2.63 2.10 -7.78
CA SER A 201 -2.65 0.76 -8.38
C SER A 201 -1.55 -0.14 -7.80
N LYS A 202 -0.30 0.32 -7.70
CA LYS A 202 0.82 -0.47 -7.18
C LYS A 202 0.62 -0.93 -5.73
N PRO A 203 0.22 -0.05 -4.78
CA PRO A 203 -0.16 -0.51 -3.44
C PRO A 203 -1.31 -1.50 -3.46
N VAL A 204 -2.39 -1.24 -4.21
CA VAL A 204 -3.57 -2.13 -4.26
C VAL A 204 -3.23 -3.51 -4.87
N GLU A 205 -2.33 -3.55 -5.85
CA GLU A 205 -1.74 -4.77 -6.40
C GLU A 205 -0.86 -5.48 -5.37
N THR A 206 -0.09 -4.74 -4.58
CA THR A 206 0.73 -5.29 -3.49
C THR A 206 -0.16 -5.90 -2.39
N MET A 207 -1.24 -5.22 -1.99
CA MET A 207 -2.25 -5.76 -1.06
C MET A 207 -2.86 -7.05 -1.60
N SER A 208 -3.18 -7.08 -2.90
CA SER A 208 -3.72 -8.28 -3.56
C SER A 208 -2.70 -9.41 -3.61
N SER A 209 -1.45 -9.10 -3.95
CA SER A 209 -0.33 -10.04 -4.00
C SER A 209 -0.03 -10.68 -2.64
N ILE A 210 -0.10 -9.89 -1.57
CA ILE A 210 0.03 -10.36 -0.19
C ILE A 210 -1.08 -11.36 0.12
N GLN A 211 -2.35 -11.00 -0.13
CA GLN A 211 -3.47 -11.88 0.21
C GLN A 211 -3.50 -13.15 -0.65
N GLU A 212 -3.20 -13.06 -1.95
CA GLU A 212 -3.05 -14.22 -2.84
C GLU A 212 -1.98 -15.18 -2.33
N LEU A 213 -0.86 -14.65 -1.84
CA LEU A 213 0.21 -15.45 -1.25
C LEU A 213 -0.30 -16.18 0.01
N GLU A 214 -0.99 -15.47 0.91
CA GLU A 214 -1.56 -16.07 2.12
C GLU A 214 -2.63 -17.14 1.79
N GLU A 215 -3.54 -16.86 0.85
CA GLU A 215 -4.62 -17.76 0.44
C GLU A 215 -4.09 -19.02 -0.23
N ARG A 216 -3.15 -18.92 -1.16
CA ARG A 216 -2.54 -20.11 -1.80
C ARG A 216 -1.84 -21.01 -0.79
N ILE A 217 -1.07 -20.43 0.13
CA ILE A 217 -0.41 -21.20 1.19
C ILE A 217 -1.45 -21.92 2.06
N LEU A 218 -2.56 -21.26 2.38
CA LEU A 218 -3.66 -21.89 3.11
C LEU A 218 -4.34 -23.00 2.31
N GLU A 219 -4.65 -22.78 1.03
CA GLU A 219 -5.36 -23.74 0.17
C GLU A 219 -4.52 -24.99 -0.15
N ASP A 220 -3.24 -24.81 -0.42
CA ASP A 220 -2.37 -25.90 -0.84
C ASP A 220 -1.94 -26.81 0.34
N HIS A 221 -1.89 -26.28 1.57
CA HIS A 221 -1.23 -26.96 2.70
C HIS A 221 -2.10 -27.11 3.96
N LEU A 222 -3.26 -26.46 4.04
CA LEU A 222 -4.13 -26.48 5.24
C LEU A 222 -5.59 -26.77 4.88
N ASP A 223 -6.16 -27.80 5.52
CA ASP A 223 -7.58 -28.13 5.34
C ASP A 223 -8.46 -26.97 5.83
N SER A 224 -9.15 -26.33 4.87
CA SER A 224 -9.85 -25.04 5.00
C SER A 224 -10.89 -24.96 6.11
N GLU A 225 -11.32 -26.11 6.65
CA GLU A 225 -12.34 -26.20 7.70
C GLU A 225 -11.78 -25.99 9.14
N THR A 226 -10.46 -26.01 9.35
CA THR A 226 -9.92 -26.27 10.71
C THR A 226 -9.40 -25.08 11.52
N HIS A 227 -9.10 -23.89 10.98
CA HIS A 227 -8.38 -22.87 11.78
C HIS A 227 -8.79 -21.40 11.63
N HIS A 228 -9.93 -21.03 12.25
CA HIS A 228 -10.30 -19.64 12.56
C HIS A 228 -9.33 -18.89 13.52
N VAL A 229 -8.39 -19.60 14.15
CA VAL A 229 -7.41 -19.03 15.10
C VAL A 229 -6.21 -18.45 14.35
N VAL A 230 -5.78 -19.06 13.25
CA VAL A 230 -4.64 -18.60 12.43
C VAL A 230 -4.89 -17.18 11.89
N LYS A 231 -6.13 -16.89 11.44
CA LYS A 231 -6.57 -15.54 11.03
C LYS A 231 -6.53 -14.48 12.14
N LYS A 232 -6.46 -14.87 13.42
CA LYS A 232 -6.53 -13.96 14.58
C LYS A 232 -5.19 -13.67 15.25
N VAL A 233 -4.11 -14.38 14.89
CA VAL A 233 -2.81 -14.28 15.58
C VAL A 233 -1.92 -13.16 15.01
N ASN A 234 -2.31 -12.52 13.90
CA ASN A 234 -1.51 -11.52 13.16
C ASN A 234 -1.41 -10.11 13.79
N SER A 235 -1.52 -9.96 15.11
CA SER A 235 -1.46 -8.64 15.75
C SER A 235 -0.08 -8.30 16.35
N ASN A 236 0.44 -7.17 15.88
CA ASN A 236 1.48 -6.28 16.47
C ASN A 236 2.92 -6.25 15.90
N PRO A 237 3.14 -6.69 14.66
CA PRO A 237 4.23 -6.16 13.81
C PRO A 237 3.73 -5.50 12.50
N ARG A 238 2.42 -5.61 12.21
CA ARG A 238 1.75 -4.92 11.08
C ARG A 238 1.78 -3.38 11.15
N TYR A 239 2.18 -2.79 12.28
CA TYR A 239 2.39 -1.33 12.38
C TYR A 239 3.52 -0.85 11.47
N ILE A 240 4.59 -1.64 11.31
CA ILE A 240 5.69 -1.32 10.40
C ILE A 240 5.17 -1.26 8.95
N LEU A 241 4.29 -2.19 8.58
CA LEU A 241 3.64 -2.22 7.27
C LEU A 241 2.71 -1.02 7.06
N THR A 242 1.92 -0.65 8.07
CA THR A 242 1.08 0.56 8.02
C THR A 242 1.94 1.80 7.77
N GLU A 243 3.07 1.95 8.48
CA GLU A 243 3.97 3.10 8.32
C GLU A 243 4.66 3.12 6.95
N LEU A 244 5.12 1.98 6.43
CA LEU A 244 5.68 1.88 5.07
C LEU A 244 4.67 2.33 4.01
N ASN A 245 3.40 1.92 4.14
CA ASN A 245 2.31 2.37 3.27
C ASN A 245 2.03 3.88 3.40
N HIS A 246 2.03 4.41 4.63
CA HIS A 246 1.82 5.84 4.92
C HIS A 246 2.90 6.76 4.35
N MET A 247 4.15 6.30 4.30
CA MET A 247 5.28 7.11 3.81
C MET A 247 5.12 7.55 2.36
N ARG A 248 4.53 6.72 1.49
CA ARG A 248 4.26 7.11 0.09
C ARG A 248 3.23 8.24 0.00
N LEU A 249 2.21 8.20 0.86
CA LEU A 249 1.08 9.15 0.85
C LEU A 249 1.45 10.52 1.38
N LEU A 250 2.06 10.58 2.57
CA LEU A 250 2.52 11.83 3.20
C LEU A 250 3.52 12.58 2.32
N ARG A 251 4.29 11.83 1.51
CA ARG A 251 5.26 12.39 0.59
C ARG A 251 4.62 13.04 -0.63
N LYS A 252 3.68 12.36 -1.30
CA LYS A 252 2.99 12.92 -2.48
C LYS A 252 2.22 14.22 -2.15
N ASN A 253 1.68 14.32 -0.94
CA ASN A 253 1.00 15.54 -0.49
C ASN A 253 1.96 16.66 -0.06
N LYS A 254 3.28 16.44 -0.11
CA LYS A 254 4.31 17.37 0.42
C LYS A 254 4.11 17.69 1.91
N GLU A 255 3.46 16.79 2.63
CA GLU A 255 3.14 16.88 4.05
C GLU A 255 4.23 16.23 4.92
N LEU A 256 5.36 15.80 4.34
CA LEU A 256 6.56 15.47 5.09
C LEU A 256 7.29 16.77 5.49
N PRO A 257 7.20 17.24 6.76
CA PRO A 257 8.00 18.36 7.20
C PRO A 257 9.49 18.02 7.04
N ARG A 258 10.35 19.03 6.79
CA ARG A 258 11.82 18.87 6.63
C ARG A 258 12.51 18.14 7.80
N SER A 259 11.85 18.01 8.94
CA SER A 259 12.28 17.20 10.09
C SER A 259 11.99 15.69 9.96
N SER A 260 11.35 15.23 8.87
CA SER A 260 10.93 13.84 8.64
C SER A 260 11.89 13.03 7.76
N GLY A 261 13.05 13.59 7.40
CA GLY A 261 14.09 12.83 6.69
C GLY A 261 14.44 11.52 7.39
N THR A 262 14.35 11.51 8.72
CA THR A 262 14.59 10.36 9.59
C THR A 262 13.45 9.34 9.63
N ARG A 263 12.24 9.62 9.12
CA ARG A 263 11.10 8.69 9.30
C ARG A 263 11.24 7.42 8.45
N LEU A 264 11.72 7.53 7.21
CA LEU A 264 12.02 6.33 6.40
C LEU A 264 13.24 5.58 6.96
N GLU A 265 14.22 6.29 7.53
CA GLU A 265 15.34 5.69 8.24
C GLU A 265 14.86 4.90 9.48
N GLU A 266 13.98 5.48 10.29
CA GLU A 266 13.41 4.86 11.50
C GLU A 266 12.52 3.65 11.17
N VAL A 267 11.66 3.77 10.15
CA VAL A 267 10.78 2.68 9.71
C VAL A 267 11.58 1.57 9.01
N GLY A 268 12.56 1.94 8.16
CA GLY A 268 13.50 1.01 7.55
C GLY A 268 14.37 0.30 8.59
N HIS A 269 14.78 1.00 9.66
CA HIS A 269 15.46 0.41 10.81
C HIS A 269 14.57 -0.61 11.51
N ALA A 270 13.32 -0.24 11.85
CA ALA A 270 12.38 -1.16 12.49
C ALA A 270 12.09 -2.40 11.62
N ALA A 271 11.94 -2.21 10.31
CA ALA A 271 11.78 -3.27 9.32
C ALA A 271 12.97 -4.24 9.33
N LEU A 272 14.19 -3.72 9.13
CA LEU A 272 15.39 -4.56 9.07
C LEU A 272 15.76 -5.18 10.42
N SER A 273 15.47 -4.52 11.55
CA SER A 273 15.56 -5.11 12.90
C SER A 273 14.62 -6.29 13.12
N THR A 274 13.53 -6.36 12.35
CA THR A 274 12.59 -7.49 12.39
C THR A 274 13.11 -8.66 11.55
N ILE A 275 13.84 -8.37 10.48
CA ILE A 275 14.41 -9.37 9.54
C ILE A 275 15.74 -9.93 10.05
N ALA A 276 16.58 -9.08 10.65
CA ALA A 276 17.96 -9.39 11.01
C ALA A 276 18.37 -8.72 12.33
N SER A 277 19.48 -9.18 12.92
CA SER A 277 20.04 -8.54 14.11
C SER A 277 20.71 -7.21 13.71
N THR A 278 20.21 -6.08 14.21
CA THR A 278 20.79 -4.75 13.96
C THR A 278 21.71 -4.30 15.08
N TYR A 279 22.63 -3.38 14.75
CA TYR A 279 23.50 -2.69 15.70
C TYR A 279 23.06 -1.23 15.86
N PRO A 280 22.09 -0.94 16.76
CA PRO A 280 21.47 0.38 16.86
C PRO A 280 22.46 1.50 17.27
N ASP A 281 23.57 1.16 17.93
CA ASP A 281 24.60 2.11 18.36
C ASP A 281 25.71 2.37 17.31
N ALA A 282 25.60 1.76 16.11
CA ALA A 282 26.61 1.86 15.06
C ALA A 282 26.20 2.74 13.86
N GLY A 283 24.96 3.24 13.86
CA GLY A 283 24.40 4.13 12.83
C GLY A 283 23.80 5.41 13.42
N GLY A 284 23.75 6.48 12.61
CA GLY A 284 23.15 7.77 12.95
C GLY A 284 24.12 8.93 13.23
N GLU A 285 23.68 10.16 12.90
CA GLU A 285 24.44 11.41 13.07
C GLU A 285 24.64 11.85 14.54
N SER A 286 24.10 11.12 15.52
CA SER A 286 24.23 11.45 16.95
C SER A 286 25.67 11.38 17.46
N ASP A 287 26.56 10.68 16.76
CA ASP A 287 28.00 10.68 17.03
C ASP A 287 28.70 11.79 16.24
N ARG A 288 28.95 12.90 16.94
CA ARG A 288 29.65 14.10 16.44
C ARG A 288 30.90 13.75 15.61
N GLY A 289 30.79 13.92 14.29
CA GLY A 289 31.92 14.19 13.39
C GLY A 289 32.35 13.06 12.45
N LYS A 290 31.54 12.01 12.23
CA LYS A 290 31.85 10.98 11.22
C LYS A 290 30.61 10.65 10.40
N ASN A 291 30.73 10.66 9.07
CA ASN A 291 29.73 10.08 8.17
C ASN A 291 29.56 8.61 8.56
N LEU A 292 28.37 8.24 9.04
CA LEU A 292 27.99 6.88 9.45
C LEU A 292 26.82 6.42 8.58
N PRO A 293 26.69 5.11 8.31
CA PRO A 293 25.49 4.58 7.66
C PRO A 293 24.28 4.72 8.58
N ASP A 294 23.08 4.66 8.02
CA ASP A 294 21.84 4.80 8.79
C ASP A 294 21.61 3.56 9.66
N ILE A 295 21.87 2.38 9.10
CA ILE A 295 21.66 1.09 9.77
C ILE A 295 22.81 0.14 9.43
N LEU A 296 23.22 -0.65 10.42
CA LEU A 296 24.05 -1.84 10.23
C LEU A 296 23.29 -3.06 10.73
N PHE A 297 23.16 -4.08 9.88
CA PHE A 297 22.52 -5.34 10.25
C PHE A 297 23.42 -6.53 9.91
N LYS A 298 23.23 -7.63 10.63
CA LYS A 298 23.91 -8.89 10.37
C LYS A 298 22.89 -9.99 10.13
N LEU A 299 22.96 -10.61 8.95
CA LEU A 299 22.32 -11.91 8.72
C LEU A 299 23.26 -12.98 9.28
N PRO A 300 22.79 -13.83 10.21
CA PRO A 300 23.61 -14.90 10.75
C PRO A 300 23.90 -15.93 9.67
N GLN A 301 24.97 -16.70 9.88
CA GLN A 301 25.25 -17.89 9.08
C GLN A 301 24.08 -18.87 9.22
N ILE A 302 23.54 -19.35 8.10
CA ILE A 302 22.49 -20.38 8.10
C ILE A 302 23.21 -21.73 8.10
N SER A 303 22.78 -22.63 8.99
CA SER A 303 23.36 -23.97 9.07
C SER A 303 22.83 -24.80 7.92
N ASP A 304 23.63 -24.91 6.87
CA ASP A 304 23.36 -25.70 5.67
C ASP A 304 24.46 -26.76 5.49
N PRO A 305 24.11 -28.02 5.15
CA PRO A 305 25.09 -29.08 4.88
C PRO A 305 26.16 -28.71 3.84
N ASP A 306 25.85 -27.85 2.87
CA ASP A 306 26.81 -27.42 1.85
C ASP A 306 27.64 -26.18 2.27
N GLY A 307 27.30 -25.57 3.42
CA GLY A 307 27.99 -24.39 3.93
C GLY A 307 27.87 -23.16 3.03
N LYS A 308 26.81 -23.05 2.21
CA LYS A 308 26.65 -22.00 1.21
C LYS A 308 26.28 -20.63 1.78
N TYR A 309 25.77 -20.58 3.01
CA TYR A 309 25.15 -19.39 3.59
C TYR A 309 26.05 -18.73 4.63
N ASP A 310 27.11 -18.06 4.18
CA ASP A 310 28.02 -17.28 5.01
C ASP A 310 27.35 -16.05 5.64
N PRO A 311 27.80 -15.56 6.82
CA PRO A 311 27.20 -14.39 7.44
C PRO A 311 27.33 -13.13 6.57
N VAL A 312 26.25 -12.35 6.45
CA VAL A 312 26.20 -11.09 5.69
C VAL A 312 26.22 -9.91 6.63
N LEU A 313 27.07 -8.91 6.36
CA LEU A 313 26.96 -7.58 6.96
C LEU A 313 26.25 -6.64 5.99
N GLY A 314 25.06 -6.18 6.37
CA GLY A 314 24.31 -5.16 5.64
C GLY A 314 24.62 -3.76 6.14
N ILE A 315 24.92 -2.86 5.22
CA ILE A 315 25.10 -1.43 5.44
C ILE A 315 23.96 -0.71 4.72
N VAL A 316 23.14 0.04 5.45
CA VAL A 316 21.92 0.61 4.89
C VAL A 316 22.00 2.13 4.86
N ASP A 317 21.54 2.70 3.74
CA ASP A 317 21.27 4.12 3.57
C ASP A 317 19.85 4.29 3.01
N ALA A 318 18.98 5.00 3.71
CA ALA A 318 17.59 5.19 3.32
C ALA A 318 17.41 6.51 2.57
N LYS A 319 16.88 6.46 1.34
CA LYS A 319 16.70 7.65 0.49
C LYS A 319 15.26 8.16 0.59
N SER A 320 15.07 9.18 1.42
CA SER A 320 13.76 9.78 1.71
C SER A 320 13.25 10.83 0.69
N GLY A 321 14.01 11.21 -0.33
CA GLY A 321 13.60 12.21 -1.36
C GLY A 321 12.77 11.64 -2.53
N ASP A 322 11.89 12.47 -3.15
CA ASP A 322 10.85 12.17 -4.16
C ASP A 322 11.20 11.12 -5.21
N ASP A 323 12.43 11.18 -5.70
CA ASP A 323 13.10 10.06 -6.32
C ASP A 323 14.47 9.91 -5.67
N ALA A 324 14.96 8.67 -5.57
CA ALA A 324 16.33 8.45 -5.15
C ALA A 324 17.30 9.07 -6.18
N ASN A 325 17.80 10.27 -5.89
CA ASN A 325 18.75 10.98 -6.76
C ASN A 325 20.17 10.43 -6.59
N PHE A 326 20.39 9.22 -7.11
CA PHE A 326 21.68 8.58 -7.16
C PHE A 326 22.70 9.35 -8.02
N GLY A 327 22.23 10.15 -8.99
CA GLY A 327 23.09 10.94 -9.86
C GLY A 327 24.00 11.93 -9.10
N SER A 328 23.48 12.54 -8.03
CA SER A 328 24.23 13.52 -7.22
C SER A 328 24.87 12.95 -5.94
N GLU A 329 24.66 11.67 -5.67
CA GLU A 329 25.12 11.05 -4.43
C GLU A 329 26.66 10.96 -4.38
N PRO A 330 27.31 11.44 -3.30
CA PRO A 330 28.76 11.41 -3.17
C PRO A 330 29.24 10.00 -2.79
N ILE A 331 30.13 9.43 -3.60
CA ILE A 331 30.82 8.18 -3.25
C ILE A 331 31.99 8.49 -2.32
N ASP A 332 32.86 9.41 -2.75
CA ASP A 332 34.07 9.79 -2.02
C ASP A 332 33.73 10.49 -0.69
N GLY A 333 34.31 9.97 0.39
CA GLY A 333 34.11 10.46 1.75
C GLY A 333 32.78 10.07 2.40
N LYS A 334 31.91 9.29 1.74
CA LYS A 334 30.65 8.78 2.31
C LYS A 334 30.56 7.26 2.17
N HIS A 335 30.21 6.77 0.98
CA HIS A 335 29.96 5.34 0.76
C HIS A 335 31.27 4.52 0.74
N ASP A 336 32.37 5.08 0.25
CA ASP A 336 33.71 4.47 0.35
C ASP A 336 34.15 4.30 1.82
N ASP A 337 33.82 5.27 2.66
CA ASP A 337 34.06 5.31 4.09
C ASP A 337 33.19 4.26 4.83
N TYR A 338 31.93 4.10 4.41
CA TYR A 338 31.04 3.04 4.91
C TYR A 338 31.60 1.65 4.65
N LEU A 339 31.95 1.37 3.38
CA LEU A 339 32.55 0.08 2.99
C LEU A 339 33.88 -0.16 3.72
N SER A 340 34.74 0.87 3.78
CA SER A 340 36.03 0.78 4.47
C SER A 340 35.89 0.48 5.96
N ARG A 341 34.83 0.97 6.62
CA ARG A 341 34.54 0.64 8.02
C ARG A 341 33.97 -0.75 8.17
N ALA A 342 33.03 -1.13 7.34
CA ALA A 342 32.46 -2.48 7.33
C ALA A 342 33.54 -3.55 7.20
N ARG A 343 34.47 -3.40 6.25
CA ARG A 343 35.65 -4.27 6.07
C ARG A 343 36.53 -4.43 7.32
N ARG A 344 36.54 -3.44 8.22
CA ARG A 344 37.36 -3.45 9.45
C ARG A 344 36.61 -4.00 10.67
N GLN A 345 35.28 -4.04 10.62
CA GLN A 345 34.44 -4.31 11.78
C GLN A 345 33.81 -5.72 11.77
N THR A 346 34.10 -6.55 10.78
CA THR A 346 33.38 -7.80 10.60
C THR A 346 34.27 -8.99 10.25
N ASP A 347 33.87 -10.16 10.74
CA ASP A 347 34.33 -11.48 10.27
C ASP A 347 33.46 -11.99 9.10
N ALA A 348 32.53 -11.16 8.59
CA ALA A 348 31.67 -11.49 7.45
C ALA A 348 32.47 -11.45 6.14
N THR A 349 32.33 -12.52 5.35
CA THR A 349 32.87 -12.65 3.99
C THR A 349 32.00 -11.91 2.95
N GLN A 350 30.77 -11.56 3.35
CA GLN A 350 29.74 -10.95 2.49
C GLN A 350 29.32 -9.57 3.01
N ILE A 351 29.31 -8.56 2.14
CA ILE A 351 28.86 -7.19 2.47
C ILE A 351 27.77 -6.73 1.50
N ALA A 352 26.58 -6.46 2.03
CA ALA A 352 25.47 -5.89 1.28
C ALA A 352 25.39 -4.38 1.50
N HIS A 353 25.60 -3.57 0.46
CA HIS A 353 25.39 -2.13 0.51
C HIS A 353 23.97 -1.80 0.04
N VAL A 354 23.07 -1.61 0.99
CA VAL A 354 21.63 -1.56 0.81
C VAL A 354 21.13 -0.12 0.75
N PHE A 355 20.33 0.19 -0.28
CA PHE A 355 19.58 1.43 -0.39
C PHE A 355 18.08 1.13 -0.25
N ILE A 356 17.41 1.71 0.73
CA ILE A 356 15.94 1.64 0.81
C ILE A 356 15.36 2.84 0.07
N VAL A 357 14.55 2.57 -0.94
CA VAL A 357 13.98 3.59 -1.82
C VAL A 357 12.47 3.41 -1.98
N ASN A 358 11.75 4.50 -2.20
CA ASN A 358 10.36 4.41 -2.65
C ASN A 358 10.31 4.22 -4.17
N GLU A 359 11.00 5.10 -4.91
CA GLU A 359 11.09 5.12 -6.37
C GLU A 359 12.49 5.63 -6.79
N ILE A 360 12.87 5.34 -8.04
CA ILE A 360 14.16 5.73 -8.63
C ILE A 360 13.89 6.56 -9.87
N ASP A 361 14.52 7.72 -9.97
CA ASP A 361 14.44 8.56 -11.17
C ASP A 361 15.24 7.93 -12.32
N GLY A 362 14.61 7.82 -13.48
CA GLY A 362 15.23 7.34 -14.71
C GLY A 362 15.87 5.96 -14.55
N GLN A 363 17.19 5.87 -14.72
CA GLN A 363 18.01 4.67 -14.59
C GLN A 363 19.27 4.95 -13.73
N GLN A 364 19.16 5.88 -12.79
CA GLN A 364 20.31 6.44 -12.06
C GLN A 364 21.04 5.43 -11.17
N GLU A 365 20.41 4.32 -10.81
CA GLU A 365 21.04 3.23 -10.08
C GLU A 365 22.15 2.56 -10.89
N LEU A 366 21.99 2.48 -12.23
CA LEU A 366 23.01 1.94 -13.13
C LEU A 366 24.24 2.85 -13.15
N ASP A 367 24.02 4.15 -13.28
CA ASP A 367 25.07 5.17 -13.29
C ASP A 367 25.84 5.21 -11.97
N PHE A 368 25.13 5.12 -10.85
CA PHE A 368 25.76 5.11 -9.53
C PHE A 368 26.54 3.81 -9.31
N TYR A 369 25.97 2.67 -9.66
CA TYR A 369 26.69 1.38 -9.62
C TYR A 369 28.00 1.46 -10.41
N ASP A 370 27.98 2.00 -11.64
CA ASP A 370 29.17 2.12 -12.47
C ASP A 370 30.26 3.00 -11.87
N ARG A 371 29.88 4.00 -11.08
CA ARG A 371 30.81 4.87 -10.37
C ARG A 371 31.39 4.17 -9.13
N ILE A 372 30.59 3.43 -8.37
CA ILE A 372 31.01 2.80 -7.10
C ILE A 372 31.60 1.40 -7.27
N LYS A 373 31.36 0.68 -8.38
CA LYS A 373 31.80 -0.71 -8.56
C LYS A 373 33.29 -0.95 -8.31
N LYS A 374 34.13 0.03 -8.65
CA LYS A 374 35.57 -0.02 -8.38
C LYS A 374 35.90 -0.08 -6.89
N GLU A 375 35.04 0.43 -6.03
CA GLU A 375 35.18 0.27 -4.58
C GLU A 375 34.89 -1.15 -4.15
N TYR A 376 33.83 -1.79 -4.68
CA TYR A 376 33.49 -3.18 -4.39
C TYR A 376 34.57 -4.17 -4.84
N GLU A 377 35.32 -3.84 -5.90
CA GLU A 377 36.44 -4.66 -6.41
C GLU A 377 37.73 -4.54 -5.58
N LYS A 378 37.82 -3.63 -4.59
CA LYS A 378 39.04 -3.42 -3.79
C LYS A 378 39.24 -4.42 -2.66
N SER A 379 38.23 -5.24 -2.36
CA SER A 379 38.24 -6.21 -1.27
C SER A 379 38.14 -7.63 -1.81
N ASP A 380 38.68 -8.58 -1.06
CA ASP A 380 38.45 -10.01 -1.28
C ASP A 380 37.06 -10.47 -0.78
N ASN A 381 36.31 -9.60 -0.10
CA ASN A 381 34.91 -9.84 0.26
C ASN A 381 34.03 -9.76 -0.99
N ASP A 382 32.96 -10.54 -1.02
CA ASP A 382 31.90 -10.34 -2.01
C ASP A 382 31.00 -9.18 -1.53
N GLU A 383 31.15 -8.05 -2.22
CA GLU A 383 30.48 -6.80 -1.92
C GLU A 383 29.55 -6.44 -3.06
N CYS A 384 28.27 -6.20 -2.75
CA CYS A 384 27.25 -5.90 -3.74
C CYS A 384 26.42 -4.67 -3.35
N MET A 385 25.81 -4.06 -4.37
CA MET A 385 24.81 -3.00 -4.20
C MET A 385 23.41 -3.61 -4.26
N VAL A 386 22.60 -3.36 -3.24
CA VAL A 386 21.21 -3.79 -3.18
C VAL A 386 20.32 -2.55 -3.15
N VAL A 387 19.39 -2.43 -4.08
CA VAL A 387 18.36 -1.39 -4.08
C VAL A 387 17.03 -2.03 -3.73
N PHE A 388 16.52 -1.75 -2.54
CA PHE A 388 15.34 -2.39 -1.98
C PHE A 388 14.15 -1.40 -2.01
N TYR A 389 13.11 -1.74 -2.76
CA TYR A 389 11.89 -0.94 -2.79
C TYR A 389 11.09 -1.09 -1.49
N ALA A 390 10.53 -0.01 -0.97
CA ALA A 390 9.73 -0.02 0.26
C ALA A 390 8.51 -0.96 0.20
N ASP A 391 7.86 -1.07 -0.96
CA ASP A 391 6.76 -2.02 -1.17
C ASP A 391 7.25 -3.48 -1.15
N ALA A 392 8.42 -3.74 -1.72
CA ALA A 392 9.05 -5.06 -1.71
C ALA A 392 9.42 -5.46 -0.27
N LEU A 393 9.95 -4.51 0.51
CA LEU A 393 10.25 -4.71 1.92
C LEU A 393 8.98 -4.96 2.73
N SER A 394 7.88 -4.27 2.41
CA SER A 394 6.57 -4.52 2.99
C SER A 394 6.07 -5.94 2.71
N LEU A 395 6.14 -6.40 1.46
CA LEU A 395 5.76 -7.76 1.09
C LEU A 395 6.61 -8.82 1.82
N LEU A 396 7.93 -8.60 1.87
CA LEU A 396 8.85 -9.52 2.56
C LEU A 396 8.57 -9.59 4.06
N LEU A 397 8.36 -8.44 4.70
CA LEU A 397 8.00 -8.37 6.11
C LEU A 397 6.67 -9.04 6.37
N ASP A 398 5.66 -8.82 5.53
CA ASP A 398 4.36 -9.45 5.71
C ASP A 398 4.47 -10.98 5.65
N ALA A 399 5.22 -11.51 4.68
CA ALA A 399 5.51 -12.94 4.59
C ALA A 399 6.25 -13.50 5.84
N LEU A 400 7.16 -12.72 6.42
CA LEU A 400 7.86 -13.10 7.65
C LEU A 400 6.96 -13.06 8.89
N LEU A 401 6.03 -12.10 8.93
CA LEU A 401 5.18 -11.83 10.08
C LEU A 401 3.91 -12.68 10.11
N THR A 402 3.40 -13.08 8.95
CA THR A 402 2.29 -14.00 8.83
C THR A 402 2.74 -15.40 9.23
N VAL A 403 2.19 -15.89 10.34
CA VAL A 403 2.56 -17.19 10.95
C VAL A 403 2.41 -18.33 9.95
N THR A 404 1.36 -18.31 9.11
CA THR A 404 1.14 -19.33 8.08
C THR A 404 2.27 -19.36 7.06
N THR A 405 2.55 -18.21 6.43
CA THR A 405 3.58 -18.06 5.40
C THR A 405 4.97 -18.40 5.94
N ARG A 406 5.30 -17.88 7.12
CA ARG A 406 6.57 -18.18 7.78
C ARG A 406 6.70 -19.67 8.11
N ASN A 407 5.67 -20.29 8.69
CA ASN A 407 5.71 -21.71 9.03
C ASN A 407 5.86 -22.55 7.78
N GLU A 408 5.16 -22.22 6.68
CA GLU A 408 5.27 -22.97 5.43
C GLU A 408 6.68 -22.89 4.86
N ILE A 409 7.26 -21.69 4.78
CA ILE A 409 8.64 -21.50 4.32
C ILE A 409 9.63 -22.27 5.21
N GLN A 410 9.40 -22.30 6.53
CA GLN A 410 10.20 -23.10 7.46
C GLN A 410 9.96 -24.61 7.33
N LEU A 411 8.78 -25.05 6.92
CA LEU A 411 8.49 -26.46 6.65
C LEU A 411 9.15 -26.93 5.35
N VAL A 412 9.11 -26.10 4.31
CA VAL A 412 9.64 -26.43 2.98
C VAL A 412 11.17 -26.47 2.96
N GLY A 413 11.86 -25.53 3.61
CA GLY A 413 13.34 -25.53 3.57
C GLY A 413 14.02 -25.16 4.88
N GLY A 414 13.38 -25.44 6.02
CA GLY A 414 13.99 -25.37 7.35
C GLY A 414 14.20 -23.96 7.94
N ASP A 415 14.56 -22.98 7.12
CA ASP A 415 14.89 -21.62 7.55
C ASP A 415 14.43 -20.55 6.55
N PHE A 416 13.66 -19.56 7.02
CA PHE A 416 13.25 -18.39 6.23
C PHE A 416 14.47 -17.57 5.73
N GLY A 417 15.62 -17.69 6.42
CA GLY A 417 16.89 -17.14 6.00
C GLY A 417 17.28 -17.54 4.57
N GLN A 418 16.90 -18.72 4.07
CA GLN A 418 17.22 -19.14 2.71
C GLN A 418 16.43 -18.37 1.63
N VAL A 419 15.25 -17.83 1.98
CA VAL A 419 14.49 -16.90 1.13
C VAL A 419 15.18 -15.54 1.12
N LEU A 420 15.65 -15.09 2.29
CA LEU A 420 16.28 -13.78 2.49
C LEU A 420 17.66 -13.69 1.85
N TYR A 421 18.49 -14.72 1.99
CA TYR A 421 19.91 -14.66 1.69
C TYR A 421 20.23 -14.20 0.26
N PRO A 422 19.57 -14.74 -0.79
CA PRO A 422 19.83 -14.30 -2.15
C PRO A 422 19.44 -12.83 -2.39
N LEU A 423 18.58 -12.22 -1.57
CA LEU A 423 18.23 -10.80 -1.74
C LEU A 423 19.35 -9.85 -1.28
N PHE A 424 20.42 -10.37 -0.67
CA PHE A 424 21.52 -9.58 -0.12
C PHE A 424 22.91 -10.03 -0.58
N VAL A 425 23.02 -11.05 -1.43
CA VAL A 425 24.31 -11.62 -1.88
C VAL A 425 24.28 -11.87 -3.38
N SER A 426 25.31 -11.42 -4.09
CA SER A 426 25.30 -11.35 -5.56
C SER A 426 25.29 -12.72 -6.24
N GLU A 427 26.20 -13.62 -5.86
CA GLU A 427 26.32 -14.94 -6.45
C GLU A 427 25.03 -15.78 -6.24
N PRO A 428 24.51 -15.96 -5.01
CA PRO A 428 23.25 -16.66 -4.80
C PRO A 428 22.06 -16.00 -5.49
N PHE A 429 22.00 -14.66 -5.58
CA PHE A 429 20.95 -13.97 -6.32
C PHE A 429 20.97 -14.37 -7.80
N ASN A 430 22.14 -14.32 -8.42
CA ASN A 430 22.33 -14.60 -9.84
C ASN A 430 22.07 -16.07 -10.19
N GLU A 431 22.18 -16.98 -9.22
CA GLU A 431 21.80 -18.39 -9.37
C GLU A 431 20.29 -18.62 -9.27
N THR A 432 19.51 -17.64 -8.80
CA THR A 432 18.05 -17.76 -8.74
C THR A 432 17.38 -17.36 -10.05
N ASP A 433 16.17 -17.88 -10.25
CA ASP A 433 15.30 -17.54 -11.39
C ASP A 433 14.87 -16.05 -11.39
N VAL A 434 14.94 -15.37 -10.24
CA VAL A 434 14.52 -13.97 -10.10
C VAL A 434 15.59 -12.97 -10.53
N SER A 435 16.81 -13.43 -10.83
CA SER A 435 17.91 -12.58 -11.33
C SER A 435 17.58 -11.88 -12.66
N SER A 436 16.67 -12.45 -13.44
CA SER A 436 16.21 -11.91 -14.72
C SER A 436 15.04 -10.92 -14.59
N VAL A 437 14.47 -10.76 -13.39
CA VAL A 437 13.34 -9.85 -13.15
C VAL A 437 13.88 -8.44 -13.00
N THR A 438 13.47 -7.55 -13.90
CA THR A 438 13.84 -6.14 -13.90
C THR A 438 12.65 -5.28 -13.49
N ARG A 439 12.92 -4.08 -12.98
CA ARG A 439 11.88 -3.10 -12.70
C ARG A 439 11.37 -2.47 -13.99
N ASP A 440 10.14 -1.95 -13.96
CA ASP A 440 9.61 -1.13 -15.03
C ASP A 440 10.29 0.25 -15.06
N VAL A 441 10.75 0.66 -16.25
CA VAL A 441 11.29 1.98 -16.55
C VAL A 441 10.43 2.67 -17.60
N ALA A 442 10.12 3.95 -17.38
CA ALA A 442 9.28 4.74 -18.29
C ALA A 442 9.86 4.87 -19.72
N GLN A 443 11.18 4.72 -19.88
CA GLN A 443 11.85 4.84 -21.18
C GLN A 443 12.90 3.73 -21.40
N ASN A 444 12.88 3.15 -22.60
CA ASN A 444 13.86 2.21 -23.13
C ASN A 444 14.07 0.93 -22.29
N GLN A 445 12.98 0.27 -21.86
CA GLN A 445 13.01 -1.00 -21.11
C GLN A 445 14.00 -2.04 -21.67
N PRO A 446 14.04 -2.34 -23.00
CA PRO A 446 14.95 -3.38 -23.50
C PRO A 446 16.43 -3.03 -23.34
N VAL A 447 16.76 -1.72 -23.37
CA VAL A 447 18.12 -1.25 -23.14
C VAL A 447 18.46 -1.37 -21.66
N TYR A 448 17.53 -0.97 -20.80
CA TYR A 448 17.66 -1.11 -19.35
C TYR A 448 17.91 -2.56 -18.95
N ASP A 449 17.10 -3.50 -19.46
CA ASP A 449 17.23 -4.92 -19.12
C ASP A 449 18.61 -5.47 -19.52
N GLN A 450 19.08 -5.13 -20.72
CA GLN A 450 20.39 -5.55 -21.20
C GLN A 450 21.52 -4.96 -20.37
N GLU A 451 21.39 -3.69 -20.01
CA GLU A 451 22.36 -2.97 -19.20
C GLU A 451 22.41 -3.52 -17.77
N TYR A 452 21.26 -3.73 -17.14
CA TYR A 452 21.15 -4.32 -15.82
C TYR A 452 21.78 -5.71 -15.77
N ALA A 453 21.48 -6.58 -16.75
CA ALA A 453 22.02 -7.94 -16.84
C ALA A 453 23.57 -7.99 -16.94
N SER A 454 24.23 -6.89 -17.32
CA SER A 454 25.70 -6.81 -17.37
C SER A 454 26.36 -6.47 -16.02
N ARG A 455 25.58 -6.19 -14.97
CA ARG A 455 26.03 -5.70 -13.66
C ARG A 455 25.69 -6.72 -12.58
N ASP A 456 26.50 -7.77 -12.52
CA ASP A 456 26.38 -8.95 -11.63
C ASP A 456 26.29 -8.64 -10.12
N ARG A 457 26.85 -7.53 -9.64
CA ARG A 457 26.78 -7.11 -8.22
C ARG A 457 25.75 -6.00 -7.95
N LEU A 458 24.83 -5.74 -8.87
CA LEU A 458 23.71 -4.83 -8.68
C LEU A 458 22.41 -5.63 -8.57
N LEU A 459 21.78 -5.59 -7.40
CA LEU A 459 20.54 -6.30 -7.12
C LEU A 459 19.43 -5.27 -6.90
N VAL A 460 18.42 -5.25 -7.78
CA VAL A 460 17.24 -4.39 -7.64
C VAL A 460 16.06 -5.24 -7.18
N ILE A 461 15.65 -5.06 -5.93
CA ILE A 461 14.64 -5.88 -5.26
C ILE A 461 13.28 -5.17 -5.31
N THR A 462 12.44 -5.60 -6.25
CA THR A 462 11.05 -5.15 -6.42
C THR A 462 10.06 -6.12 -5.76
N THR A 463 8.78 -5.73 -5.70
CA THR A 463 7.70 -6.60 -5.23
C THR A 463 7.64 -7.91 -6.03
N ASP A 464 7.86 -7.86 -7.34
CA ASP A 464 7.85 -9.06 -8.20
C ASP A 464 9.01 -10.00 -7.89
N VAL A 465 10.21 -9.46 -7.63
CA VAL A 465 11.37 -10.26 -7.22
C VAL A 465 11.06 -11.01 -5.92
N VAL A 466 10.53 -10.32 -4.92
CA VAL A 466 10.17 -10.93 -3.62
C VAL A 466 9.05 -11.95 -3.78
N LYS A 467 7.98 -11.61 -4.50
CA LYS A 467 6.81 -12.47 -4.75
C LYS A 467 7.24 -13.77 -5.43
N GLN A 468 7.98 -13.68 -6.54
CA GLN A 468 8.46 -14.85 -7.27
C GLN A 468 9.45 -15.67 -6.44
N ARG A 469 10.33 -15.04 -5.67
CA ARG A 469 11.29 -15.76 -4.83
C ARG A 469 10.59 -16.58 -3.76
N ILE A 470 9.62 -16.00 -3.04
CA ILE A 470 8.84 -16.70 -2.03
C ILE A 470 8.07 -17.85 -2.66
N TRP A 471 7.38 -17.60 -3.77
CA TRP A 471 6.61 -18.64 -4.46
C TRP A 471 7.44 -19.82 -4.92
N ARG A 472 8.57 -19.56 -5.59
CA ARG A 472 9.48 -20.62 -6.04
C ARG A 472 10.04 -21.42 -4.88
N TYR A 473 10.28 -20.77 -3.76
CA TYR A 473 10.75 -21.43 -2.57
C TYR A 473 9.67 -22.34 -1.98
N VAL A 474 8.42 -21.87 -1.86
CA VAL A 474 7.29 -22.68 -1.39
C VAL A 474 6.94 -23.83 -2.36
N GLU A 475 7.10 -23.62 -3.67
CA GLU A 475 6.85 -24.65 -4.70
C GLU A 475 7.99 -25.66 -4.85
N ALA A 476 9.15 -25.44 -4.22
CA ALA A 476 10.23 -26.42 -4.22
C ALA A 476 9.81 -27.63 -3.36
N SER A 477 9.99 -28.85 -3.87
CA SER A 477 9.73 -30.08 -3.10
C SER A 477 10.51 -30.04 -1.79
N GLY A 478 9.78 -30.05 -0.67
CA GLY A 478 10.32 -29.65 0.63
C GLY A 478 11.42 -30.57 1.14
N GLU A 479 12.45 -29.99 1.74
CA GLU A 479 13.52 -30.70 2.45
C GLU A 479 12.92 -31.63 3.51
N MET A 480 11.86 -31.19 4.22
CA MET A 480 11.20 -31.99 5.25
C MET A 480 10.41 -33.18 4.66
N GLU A 481 9.82 -33.05 3.47
CA GLU A 481 9.22 -34.21 2.78
C GLU A 481 10.30 -35.19 2.35
N SER A 482 11.44 -34.71 1.84
CA SER A 482 12.58 -35.56 1.49
C SER A 482 13.21 -36.25 2.71
N ASP A 483 13.30 -35.55 3.85
CA ASP A 483 13.81 -36.08 5.11
C ASP A 483 12.83 -37.09 5.73
N LEU A 484 11.52 -36.84 5.65
CA LEU A 484 10.48 -37.77 6.08
C LEU A 484 10.46 -39.00 5.17
N GLU A 485 10.50 -38.84 3.85
CA GLU A 485 10.60 -39.93 2.89
C GLU A 485 11.85 -40.78 3.16
N ALA A 486 13.01 -40.15 3.34
CA ALA A 486 14.25 -40.85 3.70
C ALA A 486 14.14 -41.58 5.06
N TYR A 487 13.52 -40.96 6.06
CA TYR A 487 13.30 -41.58 7.37
C TYR A 487 12.37 -42.81 7.30
N PHE A 488 11.39 -42.80 6.39
CA PHE A 488 10.47 -43.92 6.17
C PHE A 488 11.00 -44.97 5.18
N GLU A 489 11.91 -44.62 4.27
CA GLU A 489 12.63 -45.58 3.42
C GLU A 489 13.60 -46.46 4.23
N ASP A 490 14.23 -45.90 5.28
CA ASP A 490 15.23 -46.59 6.10
C ASP A 490 14.62 -47.64 7.08
N GLN A 491 13.29 -47.78 7.13
CA GLN A 491 12.65 -48.90 7.85
C GLN A 491 12.81 -50.25 7.12
N SER A 492 13.24 -50.26 5.86
CA SER A 492 13.57 -51.50 5.15
C SER A 492 14.84 -52.18 5.71
N ILE A 493 15.77 -51.42 6.31
CA ILE A 493 17.02 -51.95 6.90
C ILE A 493 16.76 -52.63 8.27
N LEU A 494 15.74 -52.20 9.01
CA LEU A 494 15.33 -52.84 10.27
C LEU A 494 14.58 -54.17 10.08
N SER A 495 14.16 -54.48 8.86
CA SER A 495 13.52 -55.76 8.52
C SER A 495 14.51 -56.89 8.14
N GLY A 496 15.81 -56.57 8.02
CA GLY A 496 16.88 -57.54 7.73
C GLY A 496 17.61 -58.08 8.96
N GLY A 497 17.16 -57.71 10.17
CA GLY A 497 17.84 -57.98 11.43
C GLY A 497 16.93 -58.49 12.54
N TYR A 498 16.03 -59.44 12.24
CA TYR A 498 15.43 -60.36 13.22
C TYR A 498 15.19 -61.74 12.62
#